data_AF-A0A355Q5D4-F1
#
_entry.id   AF-A0A355Q5D4-F1
#
_cell.length_a   1.000
_cell.length_b   1.000
_cell.length_c   1.000
_cell.angle_alpha   90.00
_cell.angle_beta   90.00
_cell.angle_gamma   90.00
#
_symmetry.space_group_name_H-M   'P 1'
#
loop_
_entity.id
_entity.type
_entity.pdbx_description
1 polymer ?
#
loop_
_entity_poly.entity_id
_entity_poly.type
_entity_poly.pdbx_seq_one_letter_code
_entity_poly.pdbx_strand_id
1 'polypeptide(L)'
;QPADDLKNVVSLGMFVAVVHAPDQIVIMRRNPYYWKVDEKGNQLPYMNEMHFKLSTWSDRTKQAVAGSGDFSNMENPGNYVEALKQSQSADAPTKAQFGPRVLGWNLEFNYSMDVGVQNDVDRELRGLFRNLKFREAISHAIDRNAVGQSIARGPFTHPWAGAFTSGSPWYDVDSIN
;
A
#
# COMPACT_ATOMS: atom_id res chain seq x y z
N GLN A 1 13.53 -11.51 -21.33
CA GLN A 1 12.30 -11.87 -22.05
C GLN A 1 11.42 -10.63 -22.11
N PRO A 2 10.75 -10.37 -23.23
CA PRO A 2 9.74 -9.32 -23.28
C PRO A 2 8.57 -9.68 -22.36
N ALA A 3 7.91 -8.67 -21.78
CA ALA A 3 6.94 -8.86 -20.70
C ALA A 3 5.68 -9.66 -21.11
N ASP A 4 5.46 -9.81 -22.41
CA ASP A 4 4.38 -10.58 -23.04
C ASP A 4 4.74 -12.06 -23.31
N ASP A 5 6.01 -12.47 -23.17
CA ASP A 5 6.42 -13.87 -23.32
C ASP A 5 6.19 -14.67 -22.01
N LEU A 6 4.96 -15.18 -21.87
CA LEU A 6 4.53 -15.92 -20.68
C LEU A 6 4.90 -17.41 -20.68
N LYS A 7 5.57 -17.92 -21.73
CA LYS A 7 5.79 -19.37 -21.94
C LYS A 7 6.64 -20.05 -20.86
N ASN A 8 7.46 -19.28 -20.15
CA ASN A 8 8.39 -19.79 -19.12
C ASN A 8 8.02 -19.32 -17.70
N VAL A 9 6.83 -18.75 -17.50
CA VAL A 9 6.39 -18.30 -16.17
C VAL A 9 5.89 -19.52 -15.39
N VAL A 10 6.73 -20.01 -14.48
CA VAL A 10 6.39 -21.08 -13.54
C VAL A 10 6.11 -20.46 -12.16
N SER A 11 5.07 -20.96 -11.48
CA SER A 11 4.66 -20.44 -10.17
C SER A 11 4.21 -21.56 -9.24
N LEU A 12 4.61 -21.44 -7.97
CA LEU A 12 4.05 -22.23 -6.86
C LEU A 12 2.75 -21.61 -6.30
N GLY A 13 2.31 -20.47 -6.85
CA GLY A 13 1.11 -19.75 -6.44
C GLY A 13 -0.19 -20.36 -6.96
N MET A 14 -1.31 -19.83 -6.45
CA MET A 14 -2.68 -20.25 -6.80
C MET A 14 -3.04 -20.05 -8.27
N PHE A 15 -2.43 -19.05 -8.91
CA PHE A 15 -2.72 -18.65 -10.28
C PHE A 15 -1.43 -18.51 -11.10
N VAL A 16 -1.53 -18.72 -12.40
CA VAL A 16 -0.46 -18.53 -13.39
C VAL A 16 -0.93 -17.52 -14.43
N ALA A 17 -0.06 -16.56 -14.79
CA ALA A 17 -0.36 -15.57 -15.82
C ALA A 17 -0.50 -16.24 -17.19
N VAL A 18 -1.57 -15.92 -17.92
CA VAL A 18 -1.86 -16.47 -19.26
C VAL A 18 -2.05 -15.38 -20.32
N VAL A 19 -2.35 -14.14 -19.92
CA VAL A 19 -2.39 -12.96 -20.79
C VAL A 19 -1.70 -11.79 -20.10
N HIS A 20 -0.89 -11.06 -20.86
CA HIS A 20 -0.36 -9.75 -20.50
C HIS A 20 -0.55 -8.80 -21.69
N ALA A 21 -1.40 -7.79 -21.49
CA ALA A 21 -1.55 -6.68 -22.42
C ALA A 21 -1.00 -5.42 -21.75
N PRO A 22 0.10 -4.83 -22.28
CA PRO A 22 0.73 -3.65 -21.69
C PRO A 22 -0.27 -2.52 -21.44
N ASP A 23 -0.15 -1.87 -20.27
CA ASP A 23 -1.00 -0.76 -19.82
C ASP A 23 -2.52 -1.03 -19.82
N GLN A 24 -2.92 -2.31 -19.89
CA GLN A 24 -4.32 -2.71 -19.92
C GLN A 24 -4.65 -3.74 -18.86
N ILE A 25 -4.12 -4.96 -18.98
CA ILE A 25 -4.57 -6.08 -18.16
C ILE A 25 -3.55 -7.21 -18.06
N VAL A 26 -3.53 -7.86 -16.89
CA VAL A 26 -2.97 -9.19 -16.69
C VAL A 26 -4.09 -10.14 -16.30
N ILE A 27 -4.18 -11.26 -17.01
CA ILE A 27 -5.14 -12.32 -16.71
C ILE A 27 -4.38 -13.53 -16.21
N MET A 28 -4.79 -14.05 -15.05
CA MET A 28 -4.21 -15.23 -14.44
C MET A 28 -5.25 -16.33 -14.27
N ARG A 29 -4.93 -17.57 -14.63
CA ARG A 29 -5.80 -18.74 -14.50
C ARG A 29 -5.36 -19.63 -13.33
N ARG A 30 -6.29 -20.38 -12.75
CA ARG A 30 -5.98 -21.32 -11.66
C ARG A 30 -4.82 -22.25 -12.03
N ASN A 31 -3.91 -22.47 -11.09
CA ASN A 31 -2.79 -23.37 -11.27
C ASN A 31 -3.25 -24.83 -11.04
N PRO A 32 -3.26 -25.70 -12.06
CA PRO A 32 -3.69 -27.10 -11.90
C PRO A 32 -2.74 -27.92 -11.02
N TYR A 33 -1.53 -27.43 -10.75
CA TYR A 33 -0.55 -28.06 -9.88
C TYR A 33 -0.46 -27.39 -8.50
N TYR A 34 -1.43 -26.53 -8.13
CA TYR A 34 -1.43 -25.93 -6.80
C TYR A 34 -1.61 -27.01 -5.73
N TRP A 35 -0.79 -26.92 -4.69
CA TRP A 35 -0.58 -28.02 -3.74
C TRP A 35 -1.47 -27.92 -2.49
N LYS A 36 -2.25 -26.84 -2.32
CA LYS A 36 -3.17 -26.70 -1.18
C LYS A 36 -4.55 -27.23 -1.53
N VAL A 37 -5.15 -27.91 -0.56
CA VAL A 37 -6.53 -28.39 -0.59
C VAL A 37 -7.28 -27.84 0.63
N ASP A 38 -8.61 -27.77 0.52
CA ASP A 38 -9.46 -27.56 1.70
C ASP A 38 -9.66 -28.85 2.51
N GLU A 39 -10.39 -28.76 3.63
CA GLU A 39 -10.68 -29.89 4.52
C GLU A 39 -11.48 -31.02 3.85
N LYS A 40 -12.17 -30.74 2.73
CA LYS A 40 -12.94 -31.72 1.96
C LYS A 40 -12.14 -32.31 0.80
N GLY A 41 -10.87 -31.92 0.64
CA GLY A 41 -10.00 -32.38 -0.43
C GLY A 41 -10.17 -31.62 -1.76
N ASN A 42 -10.90 -30.50 -1.80
CA ASN A 42 -11.00 -29.70 -3.01
C ASN A 42 -9.69 -28.94 -3.24
N GLN A 43 -9.07 -29.11 -4.40
CA GLN A 43 -7.87 -28.37 -4.77
C GLN A 43 -8.18 -26.88 -4.95
N LEU A 44 -7.44 -26.03 -4.24
CA LEU A 44 -7.55 -24.57 -4.30
C LEU A 44 -6.81 -24.01 -5.53
N PRO A 45 -7.08 -22.76 -5.96
CA PRO A 45 -8.12 -21.83 -5.47
C PRO A 45 -9.55 -22.22 -5.92
N TYR A 46 -10.56 -21.70 -5.23
CA TYR A 46 -11.97 -21.83 -5.67
C TYR A 46 -12.26 -21.01 -6.92
N MET A 47 -11.68 -19.81 -7.04
CA MET A 47 -11.82 -18.96 -8.21
C MET A 47 -10.99 -19.50 -9.37
N ASN A 48 -11.53 -19.45 -10.59
CA ASN A 48 -10.85 -19.99 -11.77
C ASN A 48 -9.92 -18.98 -12.46
N GLU A 49 -10.15 -17.69 -12.26
CA GLU A 49 -9.45 -16.61 -12.95
C GLU A 49 -9.35 -15.37 -12.05
N MET A 50 -8.28 -14.60 -12.22
CA MET A 50 -8.05 -13.31 -11.59
C MET A 50 -7.61 -12.28 -12.64
N HIS A 51 -8.19 -11.08 -12.59
CA HIS A 51 -7.86 -9.98 -13.50
C HIS A 51 -7.19 -8.85 -12.74
N PHE A 52 -6.02 -8.43 -13.21
CA PHE A 52 -5.37 -7.20 -12.77
C PHE A 52 -5.49 -6.17 -13.89
N LYS A 53 -6.46 -5.26 -13.77
CA LYS A 53 -6.55 -4.10 -14.66
C LYS A 53 -5.42 -3.12 -14.31
N LEU A 54 -4.59 -2.79 -15.28
CA LEU A 54 -3.43 -1.92 -15.12
C LEU A 54 -3.90 -0.46 -15.19
N SER A 55 -4.38 0.05 -14.05
CA SER A 55 -4.84 1.43 -13.87
C SER A 55 -4.11 2.08 -12.68
N THR A 56 -4.68 3.11 -12.08
CA THR A 56 -4.11 3.80 -10.91
C THR A 56 -4.61 3.22 -9.59
N TRP A 57 -3.85 3.42 -8.51
CA TRP A 57 -4.26 3.04 -7.16
C TRP A 57 -5.57 3.69 -6.70
N SER A 58 -5.79 4.95 -7.08
CA SER A 58 -7.05 5.64 -6.79
C SER A 58 -8.22 5.06 -7.56
N ASP A 59 -7.99 4.62 -8.80
CA ASP A 59 -9.01 3.98 -9.62
C ASP A 59 -9.42 2.59 -9.08
N ARG A 60 -8.49 1.83 -8.48
CA ARG A 60 -8.83 0.58 -7.77
C ARG A 60 -9.95 0.77 -6.75
N THR A 61 -9.88 1.83 -5.95
CA THR A 61 -10.92 2.11 -4.92
C THR A 61 -12.24 2.52 -5.58
N LYS A 62 -12.19 3.35 -6.63
CA LYS A 62 -13.39 3.76 -7.39
C LYS A 62 -14.09 2.57 -8.04
N GLN A 63 -13.34 1.68 -8.68
CA GLN A 63 -13.91 0.49 -9.31
C GLN A 63 -14.54 -0.46 -8.29
N ALA A 64 -13.92 -0.61 -7.10
CA ALA A 64 -14.47 -1.42 -6.03
C ALA A 64 -15.79 -0.88 -5.49
N VAL A 65 -15.87 0.42 -5.16
CA VAL A 65 -17.13 1.00 -4.68
C VAL A 65 -18.23 1.02 -5.75
N ALA A 66 -17.84 1.10 -7.03
CA ALA A 66 -18.75 1.00 -8.17
C ALA A 66 -19.12 -0.45 -8.57
N GLY A 67 -18.50 -1.47 -7.97
CA GLY A 67 -18.77 -2.88 -8.29
C GLY A 67 -18.18 -3.39 -9.62
N SER A 68 -17.31 -2.60 -10.27
CA SER A 68 -16.60 -3.02 -11.50
C SER A 68 -15.23 -3.65 -11.21
N GLY A 69 -14.80 -3.61 -9.96
CA GLY A 69 -13.68 -4.37 -9.41
C GLY A 69 -14.08 -5.00 -8.07
N ASP A 70 -13.48 -6.14 -7.74
CA ASP A 70 -13.94 -6.94 -6.60
C ASP A 70 -13.19 -6.65 -5.29
N PHE A 71 -12.11 -5.87 -5.36
CA PHE A 71 -11.22 -5.66 -4.22
C PHE A 71 -10.47 -4.32 -4.27
N SER A 72 -10.34 -3.66 -3.12
CA SER A 72 -9.39 -2.57 -2.92
C SER A 72 -8.84 -2.55 -1.50
N ASN A 73 -7.52 -2.43 -1.36
CA ASN A 73 -6.94 -1.88 -0.14
C ASN A 73 -7.25 -0.38 -0.13
N MET A 74 -8.10 0.08 0.78
CA MET A 74 -8.40 1.50 0.90
C MET A 74 -7.30 2.22 1.70
N GLU A 75 -6.17 2.46 1.04
CA GLU A 75 -4.94 2.97 1.67
C GLU A 75 -4.67 4.47 1.42
N ASN A 76 -5.35 5.07 0.44
CA ASN A 76 -5.21 6.49 0.10
C ASN A 76 -6.22 7.34 0.90
N PRO A 77 -5.79 8.16 1.89
CA PRO A 77 -6.70 8.88 2.78
C PRO A 77 -7.67 9.83 2.06
N GLY A 78 -7.23 10.42 0.95
CA GLY A 78 -8.06 11.30 0.12
C GLY A 78 -9.33 10.63 -0.45
N ASN A 79 -9.38 9.30 -0.49
CA ASN A 79 -10.55 8.55 -0.96
C ASN A 79 -11.49 8.11 0.18
N TYR A 80 -11.09 8.24 1.45
CA TYR A 80 -11.79 7.59 2.58
C TYR A 80 -13.23 8.07 2.74
N VAL A 81 -13.44 9.39 2.72
CA VAL A 81 -14.75 9.98 2.99
C VAL A 81 -15.77 9.57 1.93
N GLU A 82 -15.41 9.69 0.65
CA GLU A 82 -16.33 9.37 -0.46
C GLU A 82 -16.56 7.87 -0.60
N ALA A 83 -15.53 7.04 -0.42
CA ALA A 83 -15.70 5.59 -0.43
C ALA A 83 -16.60 5.11 0.72
N LEU A 84 -16.43 5.65 1.94
CA LEU A 84 -17.29 5.32 3.07
C LEU A 84 -18.75 5.71 2.83
N LYS A 85 -19.01 6.91 2.28
CA LYS A 85 -20.38 7.35 1.97
C LYS A 85 -21.06 6.40 0.98
N GLN A 86 -20.36 6.02 -0.09
CA GLN A 86 -20.91 5.12 -1.11
C GLN A 86 -21.14 3.71 -0.56
N SER A 87 -20.22 3.19 0.23
CA SER A 87 -20.33 1.84 0.84
C SER A 87 -21.37 1.74 1.96
N GLN A 88 -22.02 2.82 2.37
CA GLN A 88 -23.11 2.79 3.36
C GLN A 88 -24.48 2.49 2.76
N SER A 89 -24.63 2.58 1.44
CA SER A 89 -25.91 2.28 0.79
C SER A 89 -26.29 0.81 0.95
N ALA A 90 -27.59 0.52 1.08
CA ALA A 90 -28.08 -0.85 1.25
C ALA A 90 -27.84 -1.73 0.01
N ASP A 91 -27.73 -1.10 -1.16
CA ASP A 91 -27.42 -1.71 -2.46
C ASP A 91 -25.93 -1.60 -2.84
N ALA A 92 -25.07 -1.14 -1.92
CA ALA A 92 -23.65 -1.01 -2.20
C ALA A 92 -23.04 -2.40 -2.56
N PRO A 93 -22.30 -2.52 -3.68
CA PRO A 93 -21.73 -3.79 -4.12
C PRO A 93 -20.56 -4.24 -3.24
N THR A 94 -19.99 -3.33 -2.42
CA THR A 94 -18.85 -3.58 -1.56
C THR A 94 -19.02 -2.95 -0.18
N LYS A 95 -18.43 -3.60 0.83
CA LYS A 95 -18.39 -3.11 2.21
C LYS A 95 -16.98 -2.56 2.51
N ALA A 96 -16.93 -1.35 3.05
CA ALA A 96 -15.70 -0.77 3.56
C ALA A 96 -15.55 -1.08 5.06
N GLN A 97 -14.38 -1.59 5.46
CA GLN A 97 -14.08 -1.90 6.86
C GLN A 97 -12.67 -1.42 7.20
N PHE A 98 -12.57 -0.51 8.17
CA PHE A 98 -11.28 -0.06 8.69
C PHE A 98 -10.76 -1.02 9.75
N GLY A 99 -9.47 -1.33 9.65
CA GLY A 99 -8.71 -2.02 10.68
C GLY A 99 -7.97 -1.03 11.60
N PRO A 100 -6.99 -1.53 12.38
CA PRO A 100 -6.13 -0.68 13.20
C PRO A 100 -5.25 0.24 12.34
N ARG A 101 -4.69 1.30 12.96
CA ARG A 101 -3.77 2.23 12.28
C ARG A 101 -2.39 1.57 12.09
N VAL A 102 -2.21 0.96 10.93
CA VAL A 102 -0.95 0.28 10.54
C VAL A 102 -0.23 0.95 9.36
N LEU A 103 -0.88 1.91 8.70
CA LEU A 103 -0.25 2.75 7.67
C LEU A 103 0.41 3.96 8.33
N GLY A 104 1.66 4.21 7.96
CA GLY A 104 2.45 5.35 8.42
C GLY A 104 3.25 5.95 7.28
N TRP A 105 3.44 7.27 7.32
CA TRP A 105 4.26 8.01 6.37
C TRP A 105 5.40 8.68 7.12
N ASN A 106 6.62 8.51 6.62
CA ASN A 106 7.83 9.08 7.22
C ASN A 106 8.54 10.00 6.24
N LEU A 107 9.25 10.98 6.79
CA LEU A 107 10.32 11.68 6.09
C LEU A 107 11.61 10.89 6.32
N GLU A 108 12.19 10.37 5.24
CA GLU A 108 13.45 9.65 5.29
C GLU A 108 14.56 10.50 4.69
N PHE A 109 15.63 10.68 5.46
CA PHE A 109 16.82 11.37 4.99
C PHE A 109 17.84 10.35 4.45
N ASN A 110 18.51 10.70 3.36
CA ASN A 110 19.60 9.89 2.85
C ASN A 110 20.87 10.14 3.68
N TYR A 111 21.32 9.12 4.43
CA TYR A 111 22.53 9.24 5.27
C TYR A 111 23.82 8.74 4.62
N SER A 112 23.75 8.26 3.37
CA SER A 112 24.92 7.76 2.64
C SER A 112 25.83 8.90 2.23
N MET A 113 27.13 8.81 2.58
CA MET A 113 28.14 9.79 2.18
C MET A 113 28.81 9.47 0.84
N ASP A 114 28.59 8.27 0.31
CA ASP A 114 29.33 7.75 -0.84
C ASP A 114 28.40 7.33 -1.98
N VAL A 115 27.37 6.51 -1.67
CA VAL A 115 26.40 6.04 -2.66
C VAL A 115 25.49 7.19 -3.10
N GLY A 116 25.47 7.43 -4.42
CA GLY A 116 24.60 8.43 -5.05
C GLY A 116 24.95 9.87 -4.71
N VAL A 117 26.21 10.17 -4.38
CA VAL A 117 26.74 11.53 -4.28
C VAL A 117 27.32 11.92 -5.63
N GLN A 118 26.75 12.94 -6.28
CA GLN A 118 27.16 13.37 -7.62
C GLN A 118 28.01 14.64 -7.60
N ASN A 119 27.91 15.43 -6.53
CA ASN A 119 28.61 16.71 -6.37
C ASN A 119 28.78 17.09 -4.90
N ASP A 120 29.45 18.21 -4.64
CA ASP A 120 29.72 18.69 -3.29
C ASP A 120 28.44 19.12 -2.54
N VAL A 121 27.41 19.61 -3.25
CA VAL A 121 26.12 19.97 -2.63
C VAL A 121 25.45 18.73 -2.04
N ASP A 122 25.44 17.61 -2.77
CA ASP A 122 24.97 16.33 -2.23
C ASP A 122 25.75 15.99 -0.96
N ARG A 123 27.09 16.03 -1.02
CA ARG A 123 27.96 15.67 0.12
C ARG A 123 27.66 16.51 1.36
N GLU A 124 27.50 17.82 1.21
CA GLU A 124 27.15 18.74 2.29
C GLU A 124 25.74 18.46 2.85
N LEU A 125 24.74 18.22 2.00
CA LEU A 125 23.39 17.86 2.43
C LEU A 125 23.37 16.55 3.23
N ARG A 126 24.14 15.53 2.80
CA ARG A 126 24.27 14.27 3.57
C ARG A 126 24.91 14.52 4.94
N GLY A 127 25.90 15.42 5.01
CA GLY A 127 26.47 15.89 6.27
C GLY A 127 25.41 16.51 7.20
N LEU A 128 24.56 17.39 6.65
CA LEU A 128 23.46 18.00 7.38
C LEU A 128 22.43 16.97 7.87
N PHE A 129 22.03 16.03 7.00
CA PHE A 129 21.07 14.99 7.33
C PHE A 129 21.56 14.07 8.46
N ARG A 130 22.87 13.80 8.51
CA ARG A 130 23.49 13.01 9.58
C ARG A 130 23.58 13.77 10.92
N ASN A 131 23.47 15.09 10.92
CA ASN A 131 23.45 15.90 12.13
C ASN A 131 22.15 15.68 12.93
N LEU A 132 22.26 15.23 14.18
CA LEU A 132 21.09 14.98 15.05
C LEU A 132 20.25 16.25 15.27
N LYS A 133 20.90 17.39 15.55
CA LYS A 133 20.20 18.65 15.84
C LYS A 133 19.40 19.14 14.63
N PHE A 134 19.89 18.88 13.42
CA PHE A 134 19.13 19.15 12.20
C PHE A 134 17.85 18.30 12.13
N ARG A 135 17.94 17.00 12.40
CA ARG A 135 16.75 16.11 12.36
C ARG A 135 15.74 16.45 13.46
N GLU A 136 16.20 16.76 14.66
CA GLU A 136 15.35 17.26 15.75
C GLU A 136 14.61 18.54 15.32
N ALA A 137 15.34 19.51 14.75
CA ALA A 137 14.74 20.76 14.29
C ALA A 137 13.66 20.55 13.22
N ILE A 138 13.91 19.69 12.22
CA ILE A 138 12.90 19.35 11.21
C ILE A 138 11.71 18.63 11.84
N SER A 139 11.94 17.69 12.76
CA SER A 139 10.87 16.99 13.47
C SER A 139 9.96 17.96 14.23
N HIS A 140 10.52 18.95 14.92
CA HIS A 140 9.75 19.98 15.63
C HIS A 140 9.04 20.98 14.69
N ALA A 141 9.58 21.21 13.49
CA ALA A 141 8.98 22.12 12.51
C ALA A 141 7.73 21.54 11.82
N ILE A 142 7.53 20.22 11.86
CA ILE A 142 6.37 19.57 11.23
C ILE A 142 5.17 19.59 12.18
N ASP A 143 4.15 20.38 11.84
CA ASP A 143 2.81 20.24 12.43
C ASP A 143 2.13 18.98 11.90
N ARG A 144 2.38 17.86 12.59
CA ARG A 144 1.85 16.54 12.22
C ARG A 144 0.32 16.47 12.25
N ASN A 145 -0.32 17.25 13.11
CA ASN A 145 -1.78 17.28 13.17
C ASN A 145 -2.35 17.99 11.94
N ALA A 146 -1.81 19.16 11.59
CA ALA A 146 -2.20 19.88 10.38
C ALA A 146 -1.99 19.03 9.12
N VAL A 147 -0.86 18.34 9.00
CA VAL A 147 -0.61 17.37 7.92
C VAL A 147 -1.70 16.29 7.87
N GLY A 148 -1.97 15.64 8.99
CA GLY A 148 -2.99 14.59 9.08
C GLY A 148 -4.40 15.07 8.70
N GLN A 149 -4.79 16.27 9.14
CA GLN A 149 -6.10 16.83 8.81
C GLN A 149 -6.19 17.35 7.37
N SER A 150 -5.06 17.68 6.74
CA SER A 150 -5.01 18.08 5.33
C SER A 150 -5.30 16.93 4.36
N ILE A 151 -4.95 15.69 4.73
CA ILE A 151 -5.08 14.51 3.85
C ILE A 151 -6.43 13.81 4.01
N ALA A 152 -6.95 13.70 5.23
CA ALA A 152 -8.25 13.15 5.52
C ALA A 152 -8.76 13.73 6.85
N ARG A 153 -9.81 14.55 6.77
CA ARG A 153 -10.46 15.10 7.97
C ARG A 153 -11.13 14.01 8.78
N GLY A 154 -11.14 14.20 10.09
CA GLY A 154 -11.82 13.30 11.03
C GLY A 154 -10.85 12.35 11.75
N PRO A 155 -11.35 11.21 12.27
CA PRO A 155 -10.61 10.38 13.23
C PRO A 155 -9.58 9.44 12.58
N PHE A 156 -9.27 9.60 11.29
CA PHE A 156 -8.42 8.66 10.56
C PHE A 156 -6.95 8.79 10.96
N THR A 157 -6.45 10.02 10.97
CA THR A 157 -5.02 10.31 11.16
C THR A 157 -4.70 10.58 12.63
N HIS A 158 -3.45 10.30 13.00
CA HIS A 158 -2.90 10.56 14.32
C HIS A 158 -1.46 11.06 14.16
N PRO A 159 -1.02 12.08 14.90
CA PRO A 159 0.38 12.51 14.89
C PRO A 159 1.32 11.35 15.19
N TRP A 160 2.35 11.17 14.38
CA TRP A 160 3.28 10.06 14.52
C TRP A 160 4.72 10.52 14.30
N ALA A 161 5.59 10.22 15.27
CA ALA A 161 6.99 10.63 15.24
C ALA A 161 7.90 9.61 14.52
N GLY A 162 7.38 8.44 14.15
CA GLY A 162 8.11 7.30 13.60
C GLY A 162 8.01 6.06 14.50
N ALA A 163 8.87 5.07 14.27
CA ALA A 163 8.92 3.78 14.97
C ALA A 163 7.75 2.82 14.64
N PHE A 164 7.26 2.03 15.60
CA PHE A 164 6.10 1.16 15.37
C PHE A 164 4.81 1.99 15.27
N THR A 165 3.90 1.60 14.39
CA THR A 165 2.56 2.22 14.30
C THR A 165 1.70 1.76 15.47
N SER A 166 0.71 2.56 15.86
CA SER A 166 -0.18 2.24 17.00
C SER A 166 -0.98 0.93 16.87
N GLY A 167 -1.11 0.39 15.65
CA GLY A 167 -1.74 -0.90 15.39
C GLY A 167 -0.81 -2.10 15.54
N SER A 168 0.48 -1.89 15.79
CA SER A 168 1.49 -2.93 15.96
C SER A 168 1.40 -3.58 17.35
N PRO A 169 1.61 -4.91 17.48
CA PRO A 169 1.75 -5.56 18.78
C PRO A 169 3.01 -5.14 19.54
N TRP A 170 3.96 -4.45 18.87
CA TRP A 170 5.18 -3.91 19.47
C TRP A 170 5.13 -2.40 19.70
N TYR A 171 3.95 -1.78 19.57
CA TYR A 171 3.79 -0.36 19.87
C TYR A 171 3.91 -0.12 21.38
N ASP A 172 4.81 0.77 21.75
CA ASP A 172 4.94 1.28 23.11
C ASP A 172 4.92 2.81 23.06
N VAL A 173 3.89 3.41 23.66
CA VAL A 173 3.73 4.87 23.69
C VAL A 173 4.83 5.55 24.49
N ASP A 174 5.35 4.87 25.53
CA ASP A 174 6.36 5.43 26.42
C ASP A 174 7.74 5.47 25.74
N SER A 175 7.95 4.62 24.73
CA SER A 175 9.16 4.58 23.89
C SER A 175 9.30 5.74 22.91
N ILE A 176 8.27 6.58 22.76
CA ILE A 176 8.19 7.66 21.75
C ILE A 176 8.66 9.01 22.34
N ASN A 177 9.05 9.04 23.61
CA ASN A 177 9.57 10.23 24.32
C ASN A 177 11.07 10.46 24.10
#